data_AF-A0A965JXH2-F1
#
_entry.id   AF-A0A965JXH2-F1
#
_cell.length_a   1.000
_cell.length_b   1.000
_cell.length_c   1.000
_cell.angle_alpha   90.00
_cell.angle_beta   90.00
_cell.angle_gamma   90.00
#
_symmetry.space_group_name_H-M   'P 1'
#
loop_
_entity.id
_entity.type
_entity.pdbx_description
1 polymer ?
#
loop_
_entity_poly.entity_id
_entity_poly.type
_entity_poly.pdbx_seq_one_letter_code
_entity_poly.pdbx_strand_id
1 'polypeptide(L)'
;MAPTKASPTLQLDANDNPTIALVHTSRALTIWRTSGVVRLAVTVRTGTSPALVLDAHGDYHVAFVTPSKSVSVASLSGVIDTGLVAAPNSNPSIAVRGDGSVVVVVANTTGLVQIAESSLDGLTFTASPALVITVRTGTSPVVAAFGPTGY
;
A
#
# COMPACT_ATOMS: atom_id res chain seq x y z
N MET A 1 12.88 -23.55 1.74
CA MET A 1 11.89 -22.52 1.37
C MET A 1 12.67 -21.35 0.79
N ALA A 2 12.50 -21.00 -0.48
CA ALA A 2 13.25 -19.88 -1.06
C ALA A 2 12.84 -18.57 -0.35
N PRO A 3 13.77 -17.65 -0.08
CA PRO A 3 13.39 -16.33 0.41
C PRO A 3 12.45 -15.70 -0.63
N THR A 4 11.20 -15.43 -0.25
CA THR A 4 10.26 -14.76 -1.14
C THR A 4 10.65 -13.29 -1.19
N LYS A 5 11.23 -12.89 -2.33
CA LYS A 5 11.73 -11.54 -2.58
C LYS A 5 10.58 -10.53 -2.44
N ALA A 6 10.76 -9.54 -1.57
CA ALA A 6 9.97 -8.32 -1.56
C ALA A 6 10.76 -7.25 -2.35
N SER A 7 10.08 -6.54 -3.25
CA SER A 7 10.66 -5.40 -3.95
C SER A 7 10.43 -4.13 -3.15
N PRO A 8 11.42 -3.23 -3.01
CA PRO A 8 11.18 -1.89 -2.50
C PRO A 8 10.34 -1.07 -3.51
N THR A 9 9.73 0.01 -3.03
CA THR A 9 9.03 1.00 -3.85
C THR A 9 9.60 2.39 -3.58
N LEU A 10 9.64 3.24 -4.59
CA LEU A 10 10.15 4.61 -4.52
C LEU A 10 9.11 5.57 -5.10
N GLN A 11 8.96 6.72 -4.46
CA GLN A 11 8.26 7.86 -5.02
C GLN A 11 9.07 9.14 -4.79
N LEU A 12 8.95 10.09 -5.72
CA LEU A 12 9.48 11.43 -5.59
C LEU A 12 8.39 12.37 -5.07
N ASP A 13 8.77 13.27 -4.16
CA ASP A 13 7.90 14.39 -3.77
C ASP A 13 7.94 15.52 -4.82
N ALA A 14 7.23 16.62 -4.56
CA ALA A 14 7.17 17.77 -5.47
C ALA A 14 8.51 18.50 -5.69
N ASN A 15 9.52 18.21 -4.87
CA ASN A 15 10.88 18.76 -4.95
C ASN A 15 11.88 17.70 -5.43
N ASP A 16 11.42 16.62 -6.06
CA ASP A 16 12.21 15.48 -6.52
C ASP A 16 12.97 14.73 -5.40
N ASN A 17 12.59 14.90 -4.13
CA ASN A 17 13.23 14.13 -3.06
C ASN A 17 12.66 12.71 -3.02
N PRO A 18 13.52 11.68 -2.97
CA PRO A 18 13.08 10.30 -2.92
C PRO A 18 12.59 9.89 -1.52
N THR A 19 11.41 9.26 -1.49
CA THR A 19 10.96 8.42 -0.38
C THR A 19 10.93 6.97 -0.84
N ILE A 20 11.53 6.07 -0.06
CA ILE A 20 11.56 4.63 -0.36
C ILE A 20 10.87 3.86 0.76
N ALA A 21 9.93 2.99 0.42
CA ALA A 21 9.38 2.01 1.35
C ALA A 21 9.91 0.62 1.02
N LEU A 22 10.41 -0.08 2.05
CA LEU A 22 10.99 -1.41 1.91
C LEU A 22 10.70 -2.29 3.13
N VAL A 23 10.77 -3.61 2.93
CA VAL A 23 10.64 -4.59 4.01
C VAL A 23 12.03 -5.04 4.42
N HIS A 24 12.41 -4.74 5.67
CA HIS A 24 13.67 -5.17 6.25
C HIS A 24 13.75 -6.70 6.38
N THR A 25 14.94 -7.28 6.52
CA THR A 25 15.13 -8.75 6.71
C THR A 25 14.38 -9.30 7.94
N SER A 26 14.19 -8.47 8.97
CA SER A 26 13.37 -8.78 10.14
C SER A 26 11.85 -8.65 9.89
N ARG A 27 11.43 -8.43 8.64
CA ARG A 27 10.04 -8.19 8.21
C ARG A 27 9.39 -6.90 8.69
N ALA A 28 10.14 -5.94 9.24
CA ALA A 28 9.56 -4.64 9.58
C ALA A 28 9.51 -3.72 8.35
N LEU A 29 8.46 -2.91 8.26
CA LEU A 29 8.34 -1.89 7.23
C LEU A 29 9.26 -0.71 7.56
N THR A 30 10.09 -0.31 6.62
CA THR A 30 11.07 0.77 6.77
C THR A 30 10.84 1.81 5.69
N ILE A 31 10.78 3.07 6.10
CA ILE A 31 10.71 4.24 5.23
C ILE A 31 12.06 4.93 5.28
N TRP A 32 12.70 5.08 4.12
CA TRP A 32 13.91 5.86 3.96
C TRP A 32 13.57 7.17 3.25
N ARG A 33 14.14 8.26 3.74
CA ARG A 33 14.15 9.60 3.15
C ARG A 33 15.54 10.19 3.27
N THR A 34 15.80 11.26 2.52
CA THR A 34 17.01 12.08 2.70
C THR A 34 17.12 12.68 4.10
N SER A 35 15.98 12.91 4.78
CA SER A 35 15.92 13.39 6.17
C SER A 35 16.14 12.31 7.23
N GLY A 36 16.15 11.02 6.86
CA GLY A 36 16.39 9.93 7.79
C GLY A 36 15.59 8.66 7.52
N VAL A 37 15.74 7.70 8.43
CA VAL A 37 15.11 6.37 8.35
C VAL A 37 14.10 6.19 9.47
N VAL A 38 12.88 5.83 9.11
CA VAL A 38 11.82 5.47 10.04
C VAL A 38 11.54 3.98 9.92
N ARG A 39 11.55 3.26 11.03
CA ARG A 39 11.20 1.85 11.07
C ARG A 39 9.92 1.68 11.87
N LEU A 40 8.87 1.27 11.16
CA LEU A 40 7.54 1.17 11.72
C LEU A 40 7.40 -0.10 12.55
N ALA A 41 6.68 0.00 13.67
CA ALA A 41 6.40 -1.12 14.58
C ALA A 41 5.32 -2.05 14.01
N VAL A 42 5.49 -2.50 12.78
CA VAL A 42 4.61 -3.43 12.06
C VAL A 42 5.39 -4.62 11.54
N THR A 43 4.72 -5.75 11.35
CA THR A 43 5.29 -6.93 10.71
C THR A 43 4.63 -7.15 9.36
N VAL A 44 5.43 -7.23 8.31
CA VAL A 44 4.97 -7.49 6.94
C VAL A 44 5.02 -9.00 6.66
N ARG A 45 4.02 -9.52 5.94
CA ARG A 45 3.98 -10.90 5.48
C ARG A 45 5.12 -11.17 4.50
N THR A 46 5.83 -12.28 4.69
CA THR A 46 6.94 -12.70 3.84
C THR A 46 6.52 -12.73 2.36
N GLY A 47 7.34 -12.17 1.47
CA GLY A 47 7.07 -12.11 0.03
C GLY A 47 6.15 -10.97 -0.41
N THR A 48 5.73 -10.10 0.52
CA THR A 48 4.94 -8.92 0.18
C THR A 48 5.86 -7.76 -0.17
N SER A 49 5.69 -7.21 -1.37
CA SER A 49 6.24 -5.91 -1.75
C SER A 49 5.27 -4.82 -1.26
N PRO A 50 5.74 -3.82 -0.49
CA PRO A 50 4.91 -2.70 -0.07
C PRO A 50 4.62 -1.79 -1.27
N ALA A 51 3.50 -1.07 -1.21
CA ALA A 51 3.18 -0.01 -2.16
C ALA A 51 3.17 1.33 -1.42
N LEU A 52 3.79 2.35 -2.01
CA LEU A 52 3.99 3.67 -1.43
C LEU A 52 3.27 4.69 -2.30
N VAL A 53 2.59 5.63 -1.66
CA VAL A 53 2.19 6.89 -2.27
C VAL A 53 2.53 8.06 -1.36
N LEU A 54 2.88 9.21 -1.92
CA LEU A 54 2.97 10.48 -1.19
C LEU A 54 1.74 11.34 -1.46
N ASP A 55 1.24 12.01 -0.42
CA ASP A 55 0.17 13.01 -0.57
C ASP A 55 0.70 14.38 -1.01
N ALA A 56 -0.19 15.37 -1.09
CA ALA A 56 0.15 16.74 -1.50
C ALA A 56 1.11 17.47 -0.53
N HIS A 57 1.25 16.98 0.71
CA HIS A 57 2.18 17.49 1.71
C HIS A 57 3.53 16.75 1.67
N GLY A 58 3.65 15.69 0.87
CA GLY A 58 4.83 14.81 0.84
C GLY A 58 4.82 13.73 1.93
N ASP A 59 3.71 13.60 2.66
CA ASP A 59 3.55 12.58 3.69
C ASP A 59 3.30 11.22 3.05
N TYR A 60 3.83 10.17 3.69
CA TYR A 60 3.73 8.83 3.13
C TYR A 60 2.44 8.13 3.52
N HIS A 61 1.93 7.33 2.59
CA HIS A 61 1.00 6.25 2.83
C HIS A 61 1.60 4.97 2.25
N VAL A 62 1.73 3.93 3.07
CA VAL A 62 2.29 2.65 2.62
C VAL A 62 1.31 1.53 2.87
N ALA A 63 0.79 0.94 1.79
CA ALA A 63 0.01 -0.29 1.85
C ALA A 63 0.93 -1.50 1.95
N PHE A 64 0.62 -2.40 2.87
CA PHE A 64 1.33 -3.65 3.07
C PHE A 64 0.36 -4.75 3.50
N VAL A 65 0.83 -5.99 3.46
CA VAL A 65 0.03 -7.14 3.92
C VAL A 65 0.61 -7.69 5.21
N THR A 66 -0.25 -7.89 6.20
CA THR A 66 0.09 -8.45 7.51
C THR A 66 0.20 -9.99 7.44
N PRO A 67 0.82 -10.65 8.44
CA PRO A 67 0.92 -12.11 8.49
C PRO A 67 -0.46 -12.80 8.51
N SER A 68 -1.51 -12.13 9.00
CA SER A 68 -2.90 -12.60 8.98
C SER A 68 -3.58 -12.44 7.63
N LYS A 69 -2.86 -11.99 6.59
CA LYS A 69 -3.30 -11.76 5.20
C LYS A 69 -4.13 -10.49 4.99
N SER A 70 -4.40 -9.72 6.05
CA SER A 70 -5.08 -8.43 5.96
C SER A 70 -4.19 -7.37 5.31
N VAL A 71 -4.78 -6.48 4.51
CA VAL A 71 -4.08 -5.30 4.00
C VAL A 71 -4.24 -4.15 4.99
N SER A 72 -3.15 -3.45 5.28
CA SER A 72 -3.16 -2.28 6.14
C SER A 72 -2.37 -1.15 5.48
N VAL A 73 -2.72 0.09 5.82
CA VAL A 73 -1.99 1.29 5.41
C VAL A 73 -1.30 1.88 6.63
N ALA A 74 0.01 2.11 6.52
CA ALA A 74 0.76 2.90 7.47
C ALA A 74 0.96 4.33 6.95
N SER A 75 0.69 5.32 7.79
CA SER A 75 0.94 6.73 7.55
C SER A 75 1.49 7.39 8.83
N LEU A 76 1.57 8.73 8.85
CA LEU A 76 1.87 9.47 10.07
C LEU A 76 0.77 9.37 11.13
N SER A 77 -0.48 9.13 10.72
CA SER A 77 -1.63 8.97 11.61
C SER A 77 -1.69 7.59 12.29
N GLY A 78 -0.81 6.66 11.89
CA GLY A 78 -0.74 5.31 12.44
C GLY A 78 -0.95 4.23 11.38
N VAL A 79 -1.44 3.07 11.82
CA VAL A 79 -1.64 1.89 10.98
C VAL A 79 -3.10 1.51 11.01
N ILE A 80 -3.74 1.48 9.85
CA ILE A 80 -5.18 1.28 9.72
C ILE A 80 -5.43 0.07 8.82
N ASP A 81 -6.30 -0.83 9.28
CA ASP A 81 -6.76 -1.98 8.50
C ASP A 81 -7.75 -1.53 7.44
N THR A 82 -7.61 -2.04 6.21
CA THR A 82 -8.45 -1.61 5.08
C THR A 82 -9.69 -2.49 4.88
N GLY A 83 -9.84 -3.55 5.68
CA GLY A 83 -10.84 -4.61 5.47
C GLY A 83 -10.56 -5.53 4.28
N LEU A 84 -9.43 -5.35 3.58
CA LEU A 84 -9.07 -6.16 2.40
C LEU A 84 -8.23 -7.38 2.81
N VAL A 85 -8.31 -8.45 2.02
CA VAL A 85 -7.55 -9.68 2.24
C VAL A 85 -6.79 -10.06 0.97
N ALA A 86 -5.47 -10.11 1.07
CA ALA A 86 -4.63 -10.40 -0.09
C ALA A 86 -4.37 -11.90 -0.26
N ALA A 87 -4.47 -12.38 -1.51
CA ALA A 87 -3.98 -13.70 -1.89
C ALA A 87 -2.48 -13.87 -1.58
N PRO A 88 -1.98 -15.12 -1.48
CA PRO A 88 -0.54 -15.38 -1.56
C PRO A 88 0.05 -14.77 -2.84
N ASN A 89 1.23 -14.16 -2.71
CA ASN A 89 1.97 -13.49 -3.79
C ASN A 89 1.24 -12.32 -4.49
N SER A 90 0.06 -11.92 -4.03
CA SER A 90 -0.56 -10.64 -4.44
C SER A 90 -0.03 -9.53 -3.54
N ASN A 91 0.44 -8.46 -4.17
CA ASN A 91 0.86 -7.23 -3.51
C ASN A 91 -0.24 -6.17 -3.61
N PRO A 92 -0.41 -5.31 -2.60
CA PRO A 92 -1.34 -4.21 -2.68
C PRO A 92 -0.82 -3.14 -3.65
N SER A 93 -1.72 -2.28 -4.12
CA SER A 93 -1.40 -1.01 -4.76
C SER A 93 -2.18 0.10 -4.08
N ILE A 94 -1.63 1.30 -4.05
CA ILE A 94 -2.16 2.44 -3.31
C ILE A 94 -2.05 3.72 -4.15
N ALA A 95 -3.05 4.59 -4.05
CA ALA A 95 -3.04 5.92 -4.64
C ALA A 95 -3.72 6.93 -3.69
N VAL A 96 -3.34 8.20 -3.78
CA VAL A 96 -4.00 9.32 -3.11
C VAL A 96 -4.73 10.15 -4.17
N ARG A 97 -6.01 10.45 -3.94
CA ARG A 97 -6.82 11.29 -4.82
C ARG A 97 -6.56 12.77 -4.55
N GLY A 98 -6.98 13.63 -5.47
CA GLY A 98 -6.86 15.09 -5.32
C GLY A 98 -7.62 15.69 -4.14
N ASP A 99 -8.58 14.96 -3.57
CA ASP A 99 -9.29 15.33 -2.33
C ASP A 99 -8.58 14.83 -1.05
N GLY A 100 -7.43 14.16 -1.19
CA GLY A 100 -6.66 13.58 -0.08
C GLY A 100 -7.10 12.16 0.34
N SER A 101 -8.20 11.63 -0.20
CA SER A 101 -8.62 10.26 0.12
C SER A 101 -7.66 9.22 -0.48
N VAL A 102 -7.46 8.12 0.25
CA VAL A 102 -6.55 7.04 -0.13
C VAL A 102 -7.34 5.88 -0.70
N VAL A 103 -6.89 5.33 -1.83
CA VAL A 103 -7.46 4.13 -2.46
C VAL A 103 -6.44 3.01 -2.38
N VAL A 104 -6.87 1.83 -1.92
CA VAL A 104 -6.05 0.62 -1.88
C VAL A 104 -6.73 -0.48 -2.71
N VAL A 105 -5.95 -1.18 -3.53
CA VAL A 105 -6.43 -2.25 -4.40
C VAL A 105 -5.58 -3.50 -4.19
N VAL A 106 -6.22 -4.68 -4.13
CA VAL A 106 -5.53 -5.97 -4.04
C VAL A 106 -6.36 -7.09 -4.65
N ALA A 107 -5.71 -8.17 -5.11
CA ALA A 107 -6.40 -9.40 -5.47
C ALA A 107 -6.53 -10.35 -4.27
N ASN A 108 -7.72 -10.89 -4.06
CA ASN A 108 -8.00 -11.81 -2.95
C ASN A 108 -7.80 -13.28 -3.34
N THR A 109 -7.96 -14.18 -2.37
CA THR A 109 -7.73 -15.62 -2.55
C THR A 109 -8.67 -16.30 -3.55
N THR A 110 -9.82 -15.70 -3.85
CA THR A 110 -10.75 -16.20 -4.88
C THR A 110 -10.47 -15.57 -6.26
N GLY A 111 -9.42 -14.76 -6.36
CA GLY A 111 -9.03 -14.07 -7.59
C GLY A 111 -9.84 -12.81 -7.88
N LEU A 112 -10.67 -12.32 -6.95
CA LEU A 112 -11.42 -11.07 -7.14
C LEU A 112 -10.55 -9.87 -6.77
N VAL A 113 -10.69 -8.79 -7.53
CA VAL A 113 -10.07 -7.50 -7.21
C VAL A 113 -10.94 -6.79 -6.16
N GLN A 114 -10.33 -6.45 -5.02
CA GLN A 114 -10.97 -5.69 -3.95
C GLN A 114 -10.42 -4.27 -3.91
N ILE A 115 -11.28 -3.33 -3.52
CA ILE A 115 -10.95 -1.90 -3.41
C ILE A 115 -11.41 -1.45 -2.03
N ALA A 116 -10.58 -0.65 -1.35
CA ALA A 116 -10.97 0.07 -0.15
C ALA A 116 -10.56 1.53 -0.27
N GLU A 117 -11.39 2.41 0.28
CA GLU A 117 -11.20 3.86 0.21
C GLU A 117 -11.22 4.45 1.61
N SER A 118 -10.34 5.40 1.88
CA SER A 118 -10.32 6.09 3.15
C SER A 118 -11.38 7.18 3.23
N SER A 119 -11.83 7.49 4.45
CA SER A 119 -12.41 8.80 4.76
C SER A 119 -11.39 9.92 4.52
N LEU A 120 -11.85 11.17 4.40
CA LEU A 120 -10.98 12.34 4.17
C LEU A 120 -10.04 12.62 5.34
N ASP A 121 -10.38 12.21 6.56
CA ASP A 121 -9.47 12.26 7.72
C ASP A 121 -8.41 11.15 7.69
N GLY A 122 -8.51 10.21 6.73
CA GLY A 122 -7.61 9.08 6.60
C GLY A 122 -7.69 8.06 7.73
N LEU A 123 -8.67 8.17 8.65
CA LEU A 123 -8.75 7.36 9.87
C LEU A 123 -9.57 6.08 9.73
N THR A 124 -10.40 6.00 8.69
CA THR A 124 -11.23 4.81 8.42
C THR A 124 -11.11 4.41 6.96
N PHE A 125 -11.19 3.12 6.69
CA PHE A 125 -11.30 2.58 5.35
C PHE A 125 -12.63 1.85 5.20
N THR A 126 -13.28 2.04 4.05
CA THR A 126 -14.47 1.29 3.66
C THR A 126 -14.13 0.42 2.45
N ALA A 127 -14.26 -0.89 2.61
CA ALA A 127 -14.13 -1.82 1.49
C ALA A 127 -15.37 -1.75 0.59
N SER A 128 -15.17 -1.48 -0.70
CA SER A 128 -16.23 -1.63 -1.69
C SER A 128 -16.55 -3.11 -1.91
N PRO A 129 -17.76 -3.46 -2.39
CA PRO A 129 -18.02 -4.79 -2.93
C PRO A 129 -16.93 -5.16 -3.93
N ALA A 130 -16.38 -6.38 -3.82
CA ALA A 130 -15.31 -6.82 -4.70
C ALA A 130 -15.80 -6.75 -6.16
N LEU A 131 -14.91 -6.31 -7.05
CA LEU A 131 -15.20 -6.31 -8.47
C LEU A 131 -15.41 -7.78 -8.89
N VAL A 132 -16.54 -8.07 -9.54
CA VAL A 132 -16.88 -9.43 -10.01
C VAL A 132 -16.11 -9.74 -11.31
N ILE A 133 -14.81 -9.43 -11.29
CA ILE A 133 -13.85 -9.73 -12.33
C ILE A 133 -12.75 -10.56 -11.68
N THR A 134 -12.56 -11.77 -12.18
CA THR A 134 -11.55 -12.69 -11.69
C THR A 134 -10.24 -12.46 -12.43
N VAL A 135 -9.17 -12.21 -11.68
CA VAL A 135 -7.79 -12.14 -12.18
C VAL A 135 -7.03 -13.41 -11.84
N ARG A 136 -5.87 -13.61 -12.48
CA ARG A 136 -5.00 -14.76 -12.20
C ARG A 136 -4.53 -14.74 -10.74
N THR A 137 -4.39 -15.90 -10.12
CA THR A 137 -3.85 -16.01 -8.75
C THR A 137 -2.45 -15.38 -8.67
N GLY A 138 -2.20 -14.60 -7.62
CA GLY A 138 -0.94 -13.87 -7.44
C GLY A 138 -0.82 -12.59 -8.27
N THR A 139 -1.87 -12.18 -9.00
CA THR A 139 -1.90 -10.87 -9.66
C THR A 139 -1.67 -9.76 -8.63
N SER A 140 -0.69 -8.88 -8.91
CA SER A 140 -0.52 -7.63 -8.18
C SER A 140 -1.13 -6.52 -9.03
N PRO A 141 -2.27 -5.93 -8.64
CA PRO A 141 -2.86 -4.83 -9.38
C PRO A 141 -1.99 -3.57 -9.29
N VAL A 142 -2.28 -2.59 -10.15
CA VAL A 142 -1.72 -1.24 -10.08
C VAL A 142 -2.88 -0.26 -10.14
N VAL A 143 -2.91 0.70 -9.22
CA VAL A 143 -3.82 1.85 -9.23
C VAL A 143 -2.99 3.13 -9.33
N ALA A 144 -3.49 4.07 -10.11
CA ALA A 144 -2.99 5.45 -10.16
C ALA A 144 -4.22 6.37 -10.07
N ALA A 145 -4.08 7.47 -9.32
CA ALA A 145 -5.08 8.52 -9.27
C ALA A 145 -4.54 9.76 -9.99
N PHE A 146 -5.40 10.41 -10.77
CA PHE A 146 -5.11 11.65 -11.45
C PHE A 146 -6.06 12.72 -10.95
N GLY A 147 -5.53 13.92 -10.71
CA GLY A 147 -6.36 15.10 -10.51
C GLY A 147 -7.17 15.43 -11.77
N PRO A 148 -8.19 16.30 -11.67
CA PRO A 148 -9.02 16.69 -12.82
C PRO A 148 -8.23 17.34 -13.97
N THR A 149 -6.99 17.77 -13.73
CA THR A 149 -6.11 18.37 -14.74
C THR A 149 -5.10 17.40 -15.35
N GLY A 150 -5.02 16.13 -14.90
CA GLY A 150 -3.90 15.25 -15.27
C GLY A 150 -2.56 15.74 -14.70
N TYR A 151 -1.50 14.98 -14.97
CA TYR A 151 -0.12 15.24 -14.52
C TYR A 151 0.37 16.68 -14.73
#